data_AF-A0A3N6LWJ7-F1
#
_entry.id   AF-A0A3N6LWJ7-F1
#
_cell.length_a   1.000
_cell.length_b   1.000
_cell.length_c   1.000
_cell.angle_alpha   90.00
_cell.angle_beta   90.00
_cell.angle_gamma   90.00
#
_symmetry.space_group_name_H-M   'P 1'
#
loop_
_entity.id
_entity.type
_entity.pdbx_description
1 polymer ?
#
loop_
_entity_poly.entity_id
_entity_poly.type
_entity_poly.pdbx_seq_one_letter_code
_entity_poly.pdbx_strand_id
1 'polypeptide(L)' 'MDERSGQNVLVLSLAERELDPVPGRNPKVFRIEDNVGEAIHIHHRNVRLEMTIDDFLEFYENVEQTLGEL' A
#
# COMPACT_ATOMS: atom_id res chain seq x y z
N MET A 1 3.19 9.43 29.52
CA MET A 1 3.34 8.46 28.43
C MET A 1 2.76 9.11 27.20
N ASP A 2 3.60 9.40 26.22
CA ASP A 2 3.23 9.99 24.94
C ASP A 2 2.96 8.81 23.99
N GLU A 3 1.70 8.40 23.86
CA GLU A 3 1.25 7.40 22.89
C GLU A 3 1.29 8.01 21.49
N ARG A 4 2.49 8.19 20.95
CA ARG A 4 2.62 8.32 19.51
C ARG A 4 2.40 6.93 18.94
N SER A 5 1.18 6.70 18.46
CA SER A 5 0.92 5.63 17.50
C SER A 5 1.95 5.77 16.38
N GLY A 6 2.97 4.93 16.38
CA GLY A 6 3.95 4.88 15.30
C GLY A 6 3.21 4.51 14.04
N GLN A 7 2.96 5.50 13.17
CA GLN A 7 2.40 5.21 11.86
C GLN A 7 3.50 4.51 11.06
N ASN A 8 3.35 3.20 10.85
CA ASN A 8 4.26 2.38 10.04
C ASN A 8 3.98 2.47 8.54
N VAL A 9 3.04 3.32 8.13
CA VAL A 9 2.67 3.48 6.72
C VAL A 9 3.44 4.66 6.14
N LEU A 10 4.40 4.36 5.27
CA LEU A 10 5.07 5.36 4.46
C LEU A 10 4.32 5.55 3.14
N VAL A 11 3.67 6.71 2.98
CA VAL A 11 3.05 7.12 1.72
C VAL A 11 4.00 8.07 0.99
N LEU A 12 4.64 7.57 -0.08
CA LEU A 12 5.51 8.40 -0.93
C LEU A 12 4.76 8.82 -2.19
N SER A 13 4.57 10.13 -2.35
CA SER A 13 4.21 10.69 -3.67
C SER A 13 5.46 10.66 -4.56
N LEU A 14 5.43 9.87 -5.62
CA LEU A 14 6.60 9.69 -6.51
C LEU A 14 6.79 10.86 -7.48
N ALA A 15 5.77 11.70 -7.68
CA ALA A 15 5.84 12.92 -8.49
C ALA A 15 4.69 13.87 -8.18
N GLU A 16 5.00 15.15 -8.00
CA GLU A 16 4.01 16.23 -7.96
C GLU A 16 3.79 16.78 -9.39
N ARG A 17 3.05 16.05 -10.22
CA ARG A 17 2.60 16.53 -11.53
C ARG A 17 1.16 16.11 -11.81
N GLU A 18 0.48 16.86 -12.68
CA GLU A 18 -0.78 16.42 -13.26
C GLU A 18 -0.54 15.06 -13.94
N LEU A 19 -1.22 14.02 -13.43
CA LEU A 19 -1.01 12.66 -13.91
C LEU A 19 -1.60 12.55 -15.31
N ASP A 20 -0.84 11.97 -16.24
CA ASP A 20 -1.38 11.60 -17.53
C ASP A 20 -2.65 10.76 -17.33
N PRO A 21 -3.81 11.16 -17.90
CA PRO A 21 -5.08 10.47 -17.67
C PRO A 21 -5.06 9.03 -18.19
N VAL A 22 -4.11 8.72 -19.06
CA VAL A 22 -3.79 7.38 -19.56
C VAL A 22 -2.42 7.01 -19.01
N PRO A 23 -2.34 6.23 -17.91
CA PRO A 23 -1.04 5.96 -17.33
C PRO A 23 -0.25 5.01 -18.23
N GLY A 24 1.07 5.20 -18.27
CA GLY A 24 2.02 4.38 -19.04
C GLY A 24 1.96 2.90 -18.65
N ARG A 25 2.75 2.06 -19.34
CA ARG A 25 2.77 0.58 -19.27
C ARG A 25 2.30 0.02 -17.90
N ASN A 26 1.01 -0.35 -17.81
CA ASN A 26 0.29 -0.94 -16.65
C ASN A 26 -0.43 0.01 -15.65
N PRO A 27 -1.30 0.92 -16.13
CA PRO A 27 -2.02 1.91 -15.30
C PRO A 27 -3.03 1.36 -14.29
N LYS A 28 -3.60 0.18 -14.60
CA LYS A 28 -4.75 -0.40 -13.91
C LYS A 28 -4.37 -1.63 -13.07
N VAL A 29 -3.10 -2.03 -13.10
CA VAL A 29 -2.67 -3.26 -12.45
C VAL A 29 -2.40 -2.94 -10.99
N PHE A 30 -3.22 -3.50 -10.11
CA PHE A 30 -2.90 -3.60 -8.70
C PHE A 30 -1.84 -4.69 -8.54
N ARG A 31 -0.66 -4.33 -8.04
CA ARG A 31 0.44 -5.28 -7.84
C ARG A 31 0.79 -5.34 -6.37
N ILE A 32 0.96 -6.56 -5.88
CA ILE A 32 1.56 -6.84 -4.58
C ILE A 32 2.90 -7.50 -4.90
N GLU A 33 3.98 -6.91 -4.41
CA GLU A 33 5.34 -7.43 -4.54
C GLU A 33 5.84 -7.82 -3.16
N ASP A 34 6.18 -9.11 -3.00
CA ASP A 34 6.88 -9.62 -1.81
C ASP A 34 8.36 -9.32 -1.98
N ASN A 35 8.82 -8.29 -1.27
CA ASN A 35 10.21 -7.91 -1.27
C ASN A 35 10.91 -8.71 -0.18
N VAL A 36 11.40 -9.89 -0.58
CA VAL A 36 11.91 -10.96 0.29
C VAL A 36 12.80 -10.40 1.40
N GLY A 37 12.28 -10.43 2.63
CA GLY A 37 13.00 -10.10 3.85
C GLY A 37 12.88 -8.65 4.35
N GLU A 38 12.13 -7.78 3.67
CA GLU A 38 12.07 -6.36 4.04
C GLU A 38 10.64 -5.80 4.14
N ALA A 39 9.83 -5.89 3.08
CA ALA A 39 8.53 -5.22 3.03
C ALA A 39 7.58 -5.80 1.97
N ILE A 40 6.28 -5.56 2.14
CA ILE A 40 5.29 -5.75 1.09
C ILE A 40 5.02 -4.42 0.40
N HIS A 41 5.17 -4.38 -0.92
CA HIS A 41 4.83 -3.22 -1.73
C HIS A 41 3.50 -3.40 -2.43
N ILE A 42 2.59 -2.45 -2.24
CA ILE A 42 1.36 -2.34 -3.04
C ILE A 42 1.51 -1.18 -4.01
N HIS A 43 1.42 -1.48 -5.30
CA HIS A 43 1.46 -0.49 -6.36
C HIS A 43 0.07 -0.26 -6.96
N HIS A 44 -0.36 1.00 -6.99
CA HIS A 44 -1.51 1.45 -7.77
C HIS A 44 -1.30 2.87 -8.32
N ARG A 45 -1.22 3.02 -9.65
CA ARG A 45 -0.95 4.30 -10.32
C ARG A 45 0.33 4.98 -9.79
N ASN A 46 0.19 6.17 -9.23
CA ASN A 46 1.26 6.97 -8.63
C ASN A 46 1.38 6.78 -7.11
N VAL A 47 0.64 5.82 -6.54
CA VAL A 47 0.68 5.47 -5.13
C VAL A 47 1.48 4.18 -4.97
N ARG A 48 2.45 4.23 -4.05
CA ARG A 48 3.13 3.06 -3.49
C ARG A 48 2.88 3.04 -1.99
N LEU A 49 2.32 1.94 -1.52
CA LEU A 49 2.25 1.64 -0.09
C LEU A 49 3.36 0.64 0.22
N GLU A 50 4.10 0.93 1.27
CA GLU A 50 5.18 0.09 1.78
C GLU A 50 4.83 -0.25 3.23
N MET A 51 4.77 -1.55 3.52
CA MET A 51 4.35 -2.07 4.82
C MET A 51 5.34 -3.13 5.28
N THR A 52 5.51 -3.24 6.60
CA THR A 52 6.12 -4.44 7.16
C THR A 52 5.23 -5.66 6.90
N ILE A 53 5.78 -6.86 7.07
CA ILE A 53 4.99 -8.10 6.94
C ILE A 53 3.83 -8.09 7.96
N ASP A 54 4.10 -7.68 9.20
CA ASP A 54 3.10 -7.64 10.27
C ASP A 54 1.95 -6.67 9.95
N ASP A 55 2.27 -5.45 9.51
CA ASP A 55 1.25 -4.46 9.13
C ASP A 55 0.41 -4.93 7.92
N PHE A 56 1.03 -5.65 6.97
CA PHE A 56 0.31 -6.19 5.82
C PHE A 56 -0.67 -7.31 6.23
N LEU A 57 -0.28 -8.17 7.18
CA LEU A 57 -1.15 -9.22 7.71
C LEU A 57 -2.34 -8.62 8.46
N GLU A 58 -2.11 -7.60 9.28
CA GLU A 58 -3.20 -6.85 9.96
C GLU A 58 -4.13 -6.17 8.93
N PHE A 59 -3.57 -5.54 7.90
CA PHE A 59 -4.36 -4.98 6.81
C PHE A 59 -5.22 -6.06 6.11
N TYR A 60 -4.64 -7.23 5.82
CA TYR A 60 -5.34 -8.35 5.20
C TYR A 60 -6.52 -8.84 6.06
N GLU A 61 -6.31 -9.04 7.36
CA GLU A 61 -7.36 -9.50 8.29
C GLU A 61 -8.53 -8.52 8.34
N ASN A 62 -8.24 -7.21 8.42
CA ASN A 62 -9.27 -6.17 8.42
C ASN A 62 -10.10 -6.17 7.12
N VAL A 63 -9.45 -6.39 5.96
CA VAL A 63 -10.14 -6.48 4.67
C VAL A 63 -11.00 -7.74 4.60
N GLU A 64 -10.48 -8.90 5.04
CA GLU A 64 -11.22 -10.16 5.06
C GLU A 64 -12.46 -10.08 5.96
N GLN A 65 -12.33 -9.51 7.16
CA GLN A 65 -13.46 -9.29 8.06
C GLN A 65 -14.54 -8.42 7.41
N THR A 66 -14.14 -7.31 6.79
CA THR A 66 -15.09 -6.40 6.11
C THR A 66 -15.82 -7.09 4.96
N LEU A 67 -15.16 -7.98 4.22
CA LEU A 67 -15.76 -8.74 3.13
C LEU A 67 -16.68 -9.87 3.60
N GLY A 68 -16.38 -10.48 4.75
CA GLY A 68 -17.25 -11.47 5.38
C GLY A 68 -18.52 -10.87 6.01
N GLU A 69 -18.52 -9.56 6.23
CA GLU A 69 -19.65 -8.77 6.74
C GLU A 69 -20.54 -8.16 5.62
N LEU A 70 -20.21 -8.42 4.34
CA LEU A 70 -20.98 -8.03 3.14
C LEU A 70 -21.84 -9.19 2.61
#